data_AF-A0A1F8LLQ2-F1
#
_entry.id   AF-A0A1F8LLQ2-F1
#
_cell.length_a   1.000
_cell.length_b   1.000
_cell.length_c   1.000
_cell.angle_alpha   90.00
_cell.angle_beta   90.00
_cell.angle_gamma   90.00
#
_symmetry.space_group_name_H-M   'P 1'
#
loop_
_entity.id
_entity.type
_entity.pdbx_description
1 polymer ?
#
loop_
_entity_poly.entity_id
_entity_poly.type
_entity_poly.pdbx_seq_one_letter_code
_entity_poly.pdbx_strand_id
1 'polypeptide(L)'
;MPEIGPAPVLALLAGTFHTALFVLIRDSRERLLLSYVAAVLGALAGDALGGRVGGDPLRIGDFSLLWASAFAWIGLLLVWLVAQLGPERRAR
;
A
#
# COMPACT_ATOMS: atom_id res chain seq x y z
N MET A 1 -19.66 14.57 -14.67
CA MET A 1 -19.11 14.06 -13.39
C MET A 1 -17.63 13.81 -13.64
N PRO A 2 -16.69 14.13 -12.72
CA PRO A 2 -15.30 13.76 -12.95
C PRO A 2 -15.27 12.23 -13.13
N GLU A 3 -14.90 11.76 -14.31
CA GLU A 3 -14.65 10.35 -14.53
C GLU A 3 -13.43 10.00 -13.68
N ILE A 4 -13.70 9.48 -12.49
CA ILE A 4 -12.65 8.92 -11.65
C ILE A 4 -12.13 7.72 -12.44
N GLY A 5 -10.97 7.89 -13.08
CA GLY A 5 -10.32 6.81 -13.83
C GLY A 5 -10.12 5.56 -12.96
N PRO A 6 -9.71 4.42 -13.54
CA PRO A 6 -9.64 3.15 -12.81
C PRO A 6 -8.65 3.15 -11.62
N ALA A 7 -7.80 4.16 -11.50
CA ALA A 7 -6.72 4.23 -10.53
C ALA A 7 -7.13 4.01 -9.06
N PRO A 8 -8.20 4.63 -8.50
CA PRO A 8 -8.56 4.38 -7.10
C PRO A 8 -9.05 2.96 -6.85
N VAL A 9 -9.78 2.39 -7.81
CA VAL A 9 -10.24 0.99 -7.73
C VAL A 9 -9.03 0.05 -7.75
N LEU A 10 -8.09 0.28 -8.67
CA LEU A 10 -6.86 -0.51 -8.76
C LEU A 10 -5.98 -0.35 -7.52
N ALA A 11 -5.89 0.85 -6.93
CA ALA A 11 -5.16 1.08 -5.69
C ALA A 11 -5.79 0.37 -4.50
N LEU A 12 -7.13 0.33 -4.41
CA LEU A 12 -7.84 -0.43 -3.37
C LEU A 12 -7.61 -1.94 -3.52
N LEU A 13 -7.65 -2.45 -4.76
CA LEU A 13 -7.37 -3.86 -5.05
C LEU A 13 -5.91 -4.22 -4.73
N ALA A 14 -4.96 -3.41 -5.19
CA ALA A 14 -3.54 -3.57 -4.90
C ALA A 14 -3.29 -3.51 -3.39
N GLY A 15 -3.87 -2.54 -2.68
CA GLY A 15 -3.76 -2.42 -1.23
C GLY A 15 -4.34 -3.64 -0.51
N THR A 16 -5.47 -4.17 -0.97
CA THR A 16 -6.09 -5.39 -0.42
C THR A 16 -5.18 -6.60 -0.60
N PHE A 17 -4.68 -6.81 -1.82
CA PHE A 17 -3.78 -7.90 -2.17
C PHE A 17 -2.51 -7.89 -1.31
N HIS A 18 -1.84 -6.73 -1.24
CA HIS A 18 -0.59 -6.59 -0.49
C HIS A 18 -0.81 -6.70 1.03
N THR A 19 -1.91 -6.17 1.54
CA THR A 19 -2.24 -6.31 2.97
C THR A 19 -2.52 -7.77 3.33
N ALA A 20 -3.28 -8.49 2.50
CA ALA A 20 -3.55 -9.90 2.71
C ALA A 20 -2.25 -10.74 2.67
N LEU A 21 -1.38 -10.45 1.70
CA LEU A 21 -0.06 -11.09 1.59
C LEU A 21 0.83 -10.78 2.80
N PHE A 22 0.85 -9.52 3.27
CA PHE A 22 1.60 -9.12 4.45
C PHE A 22 1.14 -9.85 5.71
N VAL A 23 -0.18 -9.91 5.93
CA VAL A 23 -0.78 -10.63 7.07
C VAL A 23 -0.48 -12.12 6.99
N LEU A 24 -0.53 -12.72 5.80
CA LEU A 24 -0.19 -14.13 5.57
C LEU A 24 1.28 -14.42 5.92
N ILE A 25 2.20 -13.54 5.50
CA ILE A 25 3.64 -13.69 5.76
C ILE A 25 3.96 -13.47 7.25
N ARG A 26 3.25 -12.54 7.91
CA ARG A 26 3.53 -12.13 9.28
C ARG A 26 2.77 -12.89 10.36
N ASP A 27 1.74 -13.63 9.98
CA ASP A 27 0.80 -14.28 10.90
C ASP A 27 0.30 -13.33 12.01
N SER A 28 0.08 -12.05 11.67
CA SER A 28 -0.39 -11.04 12.60
C SER A 28 -1.44 -10.15 11.94
N ARG A 29 -2.52 -9.92 12.67
CA ARG A 29 -3.65 -9.06 12.28
C ARG A 29 -3.64 -7.73 13.03
N GLU A 30 -2.59 -7.47 13.80
CA GLU A 30 -2.46 -6.23 14.54
C GLU A 30 -2.51 -5.05 13.58
N ARG A 31 -3.36 -4.06 13.90
CA ARG A 31 -3.48 -2.82 13.13
C ARG A 31 -3.86 -3.05 11.66
N LEU A 32 -4.57 -4.15 11.35
CA LEU A 32 -5.01 -4.50 10.00
C LEU A 32 -5.56 -3.31 9.20
N LEU A 33 -6.44 -2.51 9.82
CA LEU A 33 -7.03 -1.34 9.17
C LEU A 33 -5.98 -0.28 8.82
N LEU A 34 -5.02 -0.03 9.72
CA LEU A 34 -3.95 0.93 9.49
C LEU A 34 -2.99 0.43 8.40
N SER A 35 -2.64 -0.86 8.42
CA SER A 35 -1.82 -1.51 7.40
C SER A 35 -2.50 -1.43 6.03
N TYR A 36 -3.80 -1.69 5.97
CA TYR A 36 -4.60 -1.56 4.75
C TYR A 36 -4.58 -0.13 4.20
N VAL A 37 -4.87 0.86 5.05
CA VAL A 37 -4.84 2.27 4.65
C VAL A 37 -3.45 2.67 4.17
N ALA A 38 -2.39 2.24 4.86
CA ALA A 38 -1.01 2.51 4.43
C ALA A 38 -0.67 1.86 3.09
N ALA A 39 -1.15 0.64 2.83
CA ALA A 39 -0.95 -0.05 1.56
C ALA A 39 -1.68 0.67 0.41
N VAL A 40 -2.92 1.12 0.63
CA VAL A 40 -3.71 1.87 -0.38
C VAL A 40 -3.06 3.23 -0.67
N LEU A 41 -2.65 3.95 0.38
CA LEU A 41 -1.97 5.24 0.22
C LEU A 41 -0.61 5.07 -0.47
N GLY A 42 0.13 4.01 -0.12
CA GLY A 42 1.34 3.60 -0.82
C GLY A 42 1.06 3.35 -2.30
N ALA A 43 0.04 2.56 -2.63
CA ALA A 43 -0.33 2.28 -4.02
C ALA A 43 -0.65 3.56 -4.82
N LEU A 44 -1.42 4.49 -4.24
CA LEU A 44 -1.73 5.78 -4.87
C LEU A 44 -0.47 6.65 -5.07
N ALA A 45 0.41 6.71 -4.07
CA ALA A 45 1.66 7.45 -4.16
C ALA A 45 2.60 6.85 -5.21
N GLY A 46 2.69 5.52 -5.26
CA GLY A 46 3.46 4.78 -6.23
C GLY A 46 2.97 5.02 -7.65
N ASP A 47 1.67 4.93 -7.90
CA ASP A 47 1.08 5.24 -9.21
C ASP A 47 1.40 6.68 -9.66
N ALA A 48 1.19 7.66 -8.76
CA ALA A 48 1.49 9.06 -9.05
C ALA A 48 2.99 9.31 -9.33
N LEU A 49 3.89 8.54 -8.71
CA LEU A 49 5.32 8.61 -8.99
C LEU A 49 5.70 7.86 -10.26
N GLY A 50 5.12 6.69 -10.51
CA GLY A 50 5.33 5.89 -11.72
C GLY A 50 4.93 6.62 -13.00
N GLY A 51 3.86 7.42 -12.93
CA GLY A 51 3.48 8.34 -14.02
C GLY A 51 4.52 9.42 -14.32
N ARG A 52 5.39 9.76 -13.36
CA ARG A 52 6.44 10.79 -13.53
C ARG A 52 7.80 10.22 -13.89
N VAL A 53 8.17 9.09 -13.28
CA VAL A 53 9.46 8.42 -13.50
C VAL A 53 9.45 7.59 -14.78
N GLY A 54 8.29 7.08 -15.19
CA GLY A 54 8.17 6.15 -16.30
C GLY A 54 8.76 4.78 -15.98
N GLY A 55 8.93 3.96 -17.02
CA GLY A 55 9.64 2.68 -16.92
C GLY A 55 8.88 1.57 -16.19
N ASP A 56 7.56 1.65 -16.07
CA ASP A 56 6.74 0.55 -15.55
C ASP A 56 6.39 -0.44 -16.69
N PRO A 57 7.00 -1.64 -16.74
CA PRO A 57 6.67 -2.65 -17.74
C PRO A 57 5.27 -3.26 -17.54
N LEU A 58 4.63 -3.10 -16.39
CA LEU A 58 3.31 -3.68 -16.10
C LEU A 58 2.31 -2.58 -15.74
N ARG A 59 1.54 -2.15 -16.74
CA ARG A 59 0.54 -1.08 -16.60
C ARG A 59 -0.85 -1.59 -16.92
N ILE A 60 -1.85 -1.05 -16.22
CA ILE A 60 -3.26 -1.28 -16.52
C ILE A 60 -3.87 0.07 -16.90
N GLY A 61 -4.01 0.31 -18.21
CA GLY A 61 -4.25 1.66 -18.71
C GLY A 61 -3.12 2.60 -18.28
N ASP A 62 -3.47 3.69 -17.61
CA ASP A 62 -2.49 4.65 -17.09
C ASP A 62 -1.89 4.23 -15.74
N PHE A 63 -2.46 3.22 -15.07
CA PHE A 63 -2.03 2.82 -13.74
C PHE A 63 -0.69 2.08 -13.77
N SER A 64 0.29 2.58 -13.02
CA SER A 64 1.63 1.99 -12.86
C SER A 64 1.63 0.93 -11.75
N LEU A 65 1.37 -0.33 -12.11
CA LEU A 65 1.14 -1.42 -11.16
C LEU A 65 2.39 -1.78 -10.36
N LEU A 66 3.59 -1.76 -10.96
CA LEU A 66 4.81 -2.11 -10.23
C LEU A 66 5.19 -1.02 -9.25
N TRP A 67 5.10 0.25 -9.66
CA TRP A 67 5.35 1.37 -8.76
C TRP A 67 4.32 1.40 -7.62
N ALA A 68 3.04 1.20 -7.92
CA ALA A 68 1.99 1.10 -6.91
C ALA A 68 2.27 -0.04 -5.91
N SER A 69 2.67 -1.22 -6.40
CA SER A 69 2.99 -2.38 -5.56
C SER A 69 4.21 -2.13 -4.68
N ALA A 70 5.27 -1.53 -5.22
CA ALA A 70 6.47 -1.19 -4.48
C ALA A 70 6.18 -0.20 -3.34
N PHE A 71 5.40 0.85 -3.62
CA PHE A 71 5.04 1.81 -2.58
C PHE A 71 4.00 1.28 -1.58
N ALA A 72 3.11 0.36 -1.98
CA ALA A 72 2.25 -0.35 -1.05
C ALA A 72 3.07 -1.13 0.00
N TRP A 73 4.12 -1.83 -0.45
CA TRP A 73 5.06 -2.49 0.46
C TRP A 73 5.80 -1.50 1.36
N ILE A 74 6.27 -0.37 0.83
CA ILE A 74 6.91 0.68 1.65
C ILE A 74 5.96 1.16 2.76
N GLY A 75 4.69 1.42 2.44
CA GLY A 75 3.68 1.82 3.43
C GLY A 75 3.47 0.76 4.52
N LEU A 76 3.38 -0.51 4.14
CA LEU A 76 3.25 -1.62 5.07
C LEU A 76 4.48 -1.78 5.97
N LEU A 77 5.69 -1.70 5.40
CA LEU A 77 6.93 -1.78 6.16
C LEU A 77 7.07 -0.63 7.15
N LEU A 78 6.61 0.57 6.78
CA LEU A 78 6.60 1.73 7.69
C LEU A 78 5.67 1.49 8.88
N VAL A 79 4.42 1.05 8.65
CA VAL A 79 3.47 0.73 9.73
C VAL A 79 4.05 -0.36 10.64
N TRP A 80 4.63 -1.40 10.04
CA TRP A 80 5.25 -2.48 10.79
C TRP A 80 6.43 -2.01 11.64
N LEU A 81 7.32 -1.17 11.08
CA LEU A 81 8.46 -0.62 11.79
C LEU A 81 8.01 0.24 12.97
N VAL A 82 7.00 1.09 12.76
CA VAL A 82 6.40 1.91 13.82
C VAL A 82 5.74 1.04 14.88
N ALA A 83 5.13 -0.08 14.51
CA ALA A 83 4.55 -1.01 15.47
C ALA A 83 5.63 -1.67 16.35
N GLN A 84 6.80 -1.98 15.80
CA GLN A 84 7.93 -2.54 16.57
C GLN A 84 8.66 -1.53 17.44
N LEU A 85 8.81 -0.29 16.95
CA LEU A 85 9.50 0.78 17.69
C LEU A 85 8.55 1.57 18.60
N GLY A 86 7.25 1.34 18.48
CA GLY A 86 6.23 2.02 19.25
C GLY A 86 6.43 1.78 20.74
N PRO A 87 6.30 2.80 21.59
CA PRO A 87 6.49 2.64 23.03
C PRO A 87 5.56 1.56 23.55
N GLU A 88 6.12 0.54 24.21
CA GLU A 88 5.36 -0.32 25.10
C GLU A 88 4.65 0.62 26.08
N ARG A 89 3.35 0.83 25.89
CA ARG A 89 2.54 1.36 26.97
C ARG A 89 2.62 0.31 28.06
N ARG A 90 3.59 0.51 28.96
CA ARG A 90 3.69 -0.13 30.26
C ARG A 90 2.39 0.22 30.96
N ALA A 91 1.37 -0.61 30.74
CA ALA A 91 0.10 -0.52 31.41
C ALA A 91 0.42 -0.68 32.90
N ARG A 92 0.29 0.43 33.62
CA ARG A 92 0.17 0.45 35.07
C ARG A 92 -1.22 -0.01 35.45
#